data_AF-A0A6L3F916-F1
#
_entry.id   AF-A0A6L3F916-F1
#
_cell.length_a   1.000
_cell.length_b   1.000
_cell.length_c   1.000
_cell.angle_alpha   90.00
_cell.angle_beta   90.00
_cell.angle_gamma   90.00
#
_symmetry.space_group_name_H-M   'P 1'
#
loop_
_entity.id
_entity.type
_entity.pdbx_description
1 polymer ?
#
loop_
_entity_poly.entity_id
_entity_poly.type
_entity_poly.pdbx_seq_one_letter_code
_entity_poly.pdbx_strand_id
1 'polypeptide(L)'
;MNEHDLKHLLDEVKTARQMGVPPDAVSQSLRKLVNAHYQPALDFFLDCLEDQRQEWRAQCLVLVGLHYDLMGNEVALDKIRGVLQHDPDRQLRIKAAEMLALHSDWPDYALRSALENDPDNGVCFAACQAILELLGIPRMIIRDELARLYTSGIMPRMDDVKRIVDSVKSNRPPR
;
A
#
# COMPACT_ATOMS: atom_id res chain seq x y z
N MET A 1 -12.94 25.63 0.70
CA MET A 1 -12.85 25.41 2.16
C MET A 1 -11.57 26.07 2.62
N ASN A 2 -11.62 26.92 3.64
CA ASN A 2 -10.44 27.67 4.07
C ASN A 2 -9.58 26.80 5.03
N GLU A 3 -8.39 27.27 5.38
CA GLU A 3 -7.47 26.54 6.28
C GLU A 3 -8.05 26.35 7.68
N HIS A 4 -8.81 27.32 8.19
CA HIS A 4 -9.45 27.23 9.49
C HIS A 4 -10.50 26.09 9.54
N ASP A 5 -11.31 25.96 8.49
CA ASP A 5 -12.27 24.86 8.34
C ASP A 5 -11.56 23.50 8.31
N LEU A 6 -10.45 23.40 7.56
CA LEU A 6 -9.65 22.18 7.45
C LEU A 6 -9.01 21.78 8.78
N LYS A 7 -8.49 22.76 9.53
CA LYS A 7 -7.96 22.54 10.87
C LYS A 7 -9.05 22.02 11.82
N HIS A 8 -10.23 22.64 11.80
CA HIS A 8 -11.36 22.18 12.61
C HIS A 8 -11.75 20.73 12.28
N LEU A 9 -11.83 20.36 10.99
CA LEU A 9 -12.10 18.98 10.58
C LEU A 9 -11.02 18.00 11.06
N LEU A 10 -9.75 18.39 11.03
CA LEU A 10 -8.66 17.56 11.55
C LEU A 10 -8.77 17.37 13.07
N ASP A 11 -9.10 18.43 13.81
CA ASP A 11 -9.28 18.37 15.26
C ASP A 11 -10.48 17.49 15.66
N GLU A 12 -11.57 17.56 14.89
CA GLU A 12 -12.75 16.68 15.03
C GLU A 12 -12.36 15.20 14.85
N VAL A 13 -11.67 14.87 13.76
CA VAL A 13 -11.23 13.49 13.47
C VAL A 13 -10.27 12.96 14.54
N LYS A 14 -9.32 13.80 14.99
CA LYS A 14 -8.39 13.45 16.09
C LYS A 14 -9.15 13.15 17.38
N THR A 15 -10.13 13.99 17.72
CA THR A 15 -10.98 13.82 18.91
C THR A 15 -11.79 12.52 18.81
N ALA A 16 -12.41 12.27 17.66
CA ALA A 16 -13.16 11.03 17.41
C ALA A 16 -12.28 9.78 17.58
N ARG A 17 -11.08 9.78 17.00
CA ARG A 17 -10.09 8.70 17.19
C ARG A 17 -9.79 8.48 18.67
N GLN A 18 -9.54 9.53 19.45
CA GLN A 18 -9.25 9.44 20.88
C GLN A 18 -10.43 8.91 21.70
N MET A 19 -11.67 9.27 21.31
CA MET A 19 -12.90 8.82 21.97
C MET A 19 -13.33 7.40 21.60
N GLY A 20 -12.53 6.65 20.84
CA GLY A 20 -12.91 5.29 20.43
C GLY A 20 -13.87 5.24 19.25
N VAL A 21 -14.21 6.37 18.63
CA VAL A 21 -15.16 6.43 17.51
C VAL A 21 -14.55 5.76 16.27
N PRO A 22 -15.29 4.88 15.56
CA PRO A 22 -14.80 4.25 14.34
C PRO A 22 -14.65 5.29 13.22
N PRO A 23 -13.71 5.10 12.27
CA PRO A 23 -13.44 6.06 11.21
C PRO A 23 -14.63 6.27 10.27
N ASP A 24 -15.53 5.29 10.13
CA ASP A 24 -16.75 5.40 9.31
C ASP A 24 -17.66 6.54 9.78
N ALA A 25 -17.74 6.76 11.10
CA ALA A 25 -18.57 7.82 11.69
C ALA A 25 -18.03 9.23 11.39
N VAL A 26 -16.73 9.36 11.07
CA VAL A 26 -16.09 10.62 10.65
C VAL A 26 -15.61 10.58 9.19
N SER A 27 -16.14 9.64 8.39
CA SER A 27 -15.70 9.40 7.01
C SER A 27 -15.87 10.61 6.10
N GLN A 28 -16.91 11.43 6.33
CA GLN A 28 -17.11 12.67 5.56
C GLN A 28 -16.00 13.69 5.84
N SER A 29 -15.60 13.85 7.12
CA SER A 29 -14.52 14.74 7.54
C SER A 29 -13.17 14.26 6.99
N LEU A 30 -12.90 12.96 7.08
CA LEU A 30 -11.72 12.33 6.45
C LEU A 30 -11.65 12.60 4.94
N ARG A 31 -12.76 12.38 4.21
CA ARG A 31 -12.82 12.64 2.75
C ARG A 31 -12.55 14.09 2.40
N LYS A 32 -13.09 15.04 3.17
CA LYS A 32 -12.85 16.47 2.95
C LYS A 32 -11.37 16.83 3.14
N LEU A 33 -10.70 16.24 4.13
CA LEU A 33 -9.28 16.46 4.39
C LEU A 33 -8.41 15.95 3.22
N VAL A 34 -8.64 14.72 2.75
CA VAL A 34 -7.86 14.15 1.64
C VAL A 34 -8.13 14.81 0.31
N ASN A 35 -9.38 15.20 0.00
CA ASN A 35 -9.72 15.90 -1.23
C ASN A 35 -9.11 17.31 -1.29
N ALA A 36 -8.79 17.89 -0.13
CA ALA A 36 -8.09 19.17 -0.04
C ALA A 36 -6.56 19.01 -0.03
N HIS A 37 -6.03 17.77 -0.08
CA HIS A 37 -4.61 17.45 0.09
C HIS A 37 -3.98 18.17 1.29
N TYR A 38 -4.73 18.24 2.40
CA TYR A 38 -4.33 19.03 3.56
C TYR A 38 -3.15 18.36 4.29
N GLN A 39 -1.94 18.87 4.07
CA GLN A 39 -0.69 18.27 4.54
C GLN A 39 -0.67 17.92 6.04
N PRO A 40 -1.19 18.75 6.98
CA PRO A 40 -1.23 18.37 8.40
C PRO A 40 -2.08 17.13 8.71
N ALA A 41 -3.00 16.73 7.81
CA ALA A 41 -3.75 15.49 7.94
C ALA A 41 -2.93 14.26 7.52
N LEU A 42 -1.93 14.41 6.64
CA LEU A 42 -1.04 13.32 6.24
C LEU A 42 -0.31 12.74 7.46
N ASP A 43 0.30 13.60 8.28
CA ASP A 43 0.99 13.18 9.52
C ASP A 43 0.06 12.39 10.43
N PHE A 44 -1.18 12.88 10.60
CA PHE A 44 -2.20 12.19 11.39
C PHE A 44 -2.55 10.81 10.81
N PHE A 45 -2.70 10.69 9.48
CA PHE A 45 -3.02 9.41 8.85
C PHE A 45 -1.86 8.42 8.95
N LEU A 46 -0.62 8.90 8.83
CA LEU A 46 0.59 8.10 9.03
C LEU A 46 0.72 7.60 10.47
N ASP A 47 0.36 8.42 11.46
CA ASP A 47 0.30 8.01 12.87
C ASP A 47 -0.84 7.01 13.15
N CYS A 48 -1.90 7.01 12.35
CA CYS A 48 -2.97 6.03 12.45
C CYS A 48 -2.59 4.64 11.93
N LEU A 49 -1.48 4.50 11.18
CA LEU A 49 -0.99 3.19 10.74
C LEU A 49 -0.49 2.32 11.91
N GLU A 50 -0.24 2.93 13.06
CA GLU A 50 0.15 2.27 14.30
C GLU A 50 -1.02 2.19 15.32
N ASP A 51 -2.25 2.52 14.92
CA ASP A 51 -3.41 2.46 15.81
C ASP A 51 -3.73 1.01 16.21
N GLN A 52 -4.08 0.80 17.48
CA GLN A 52 -4.47 -0.53 17.98
C GLN A 52 -5.72 -1.08 17.29
N ARG A 53 -6.60 -0.20 16.78
CA ARG A 53 -7.83 -0.59 16.07
C ARG A 53 -7.55 -0.78 14.59
N GLN A 54 -7.92 -1.95 14.10
CA GLN A 54 -7.73 -2.34 12.72
C GLN A 54 -8.43 -1.38 11.74
N GLU A 55 -9.66 -0.94 12.03
CA GLU A 55 -10.41 -0.05 11.15
C GLU A 55 -9.69 1.29 10.90
N TRP A 56 -9.01 1.84 11.91
CA TRP A 56 -8.24 3.09 11.76
C TRP A 56 -7.00 2.91 10.89
N ARG A 57 -6.25 1.81 11.10
CA ARG A 57 -5.12 1.44 10.24
C ARG A 57 -5.56 1.25 8.80
N ALA A 58 -6.65 0.49 8.60
CA ALA A 58 -7.21 0.21 7.28
C ALA A 58 -7.62 1.48 6.53
N GLN A 59 -8.42 2.32 7.18
CA GLN A 59 -8.92 3.54 6.56
C GLN A 59 -7.76 4.50 6.25
N CYS A 60 -6.82 4.68 7.17
CA CYS A 60 -5.73 5.64 6.97
C CYS A 60 -4.70 5.15 5.94
N LEU A 61 -4.41 3.85 5.86
CA LEU A 61 -3.55 3.30 4.80
C LEU A 61 -4.11 3.59 3.41
N VAL A 62 -5.42 3.37 3.22
CA VAL A 62 -6.10 3.65 1.95
C VAL A 62 -6.12 5.15 1.65
N LEU A 63 -6.41 5.99 2.64
CA LEU A 63 -6.42 7.44 2.45
C LEU A 63 -5.04 7.99 2.07
N VAL A 64 -3.99 7.51 2.74
CA VAL A 64 -2.61 7.90 2.48
C VAL A 64 -2.19 7.50 1.07
N GLY A 65 -2.29 6.21 0.74
CA GLY A 65 -1.73 5.72 -0.52
C GLY A 65 -2.58 6.01 -1.76
N LEU A 66 -3.84 6.46 -1.65
CA LEU A 66 -4.65 6.86 -2.81
C LEU A 66 -4.73 8.37 -3.03
N HIS A 67 -4.51 9.19 -2.00
CA HIS A 67 -4.74 10.64 -2.10
C HIS A 67 -3.49 11.51 -1.92
N TYR A 68 -2.38 10.93 -1.48
CA TYR A 68 -1.11 11.66 -1.35
C TYR A 68 -0.08 11.07 -2.30
N ASP A 69 0.72 11.95 -2.89
CA ASP A 69 1.96 11.57 -3.57
C ASP A 69 3.03 11.35 -2.50
N LEU A 70 3.53 10.13 -2.39
CA LEU A 70 4.53 9.76 -1.40
C LEU A 70 5.91 9.55 -2.01
N MET A 71 6.09 9.82 -3.31
CA MET A 71 7.38 9.68 -3.98
C MET A 71 8.43 10.59 -3.29
N GLY A 72 9.52 9.98 -2.84
CA GLY A 72 10.59 10.67 -2.10
C GLY A 72 10.26 10.99 -0.63
N ASN A 73 9.08 10.62 -0.12
CA ASN A 73 8.75 10.74 1.30
C ASN A 73 9.09 9.43 2.05
N GLU A 74 10.38 9.22 2.33
CA GLU A 74 10.86 7.98 2.96
C GLU A 74 10.22 7.70 4.33
N VAL A 75 9.87 8.73 5.11
CA VAL A 75 9.21 8.54 6.40
C VAL A 75 7.82 7.92 6.23
N ALA A 76 7.05 8.38 5.24
CA ALA A 76 5.76 7.79 4.91
C ALA A 76 5.91 6.38 4.37
N LEU A 77 6.87 6.16 3.46
CA LEU A 77 7.15 4.85 2.88
C LEU A 77 7.58 3.84 3.95
N ASP A 78 8.44 4.22 4.90
CA ASP A 78 8.89 3.36 5.99
C ASP A 78 7.74 2.92 6.90
N LYS A 79 6.76 3.80 7.15
CA LYS A 79 5.55 3.41 7.88
C LYS A 79 4.71 2.39 7.09
N ILE A 80 4.56 2.56 5.78
CA ILE A 80 3.87 1.58 4.92
C ILE A 80 4.64 0.25 4.86
N ARG A 81 5.98 0.30 4.76
CA ARG A 81 6.86 -0.89 4.85
C ARG A 81 6.67 -1.60 6.19
N GLY A 82 6.57 -0.85 7.29
CA GLY A 82 6.26 -1.39 8.62
C GLY A 82 4.91 -2.12 8.67
N VAL A 83 3.87 -1.55 8.06
CA VAL A 83 2.57 -2.23 7.90
C VAL A 83 2.74 -3.54 7.11
N LEU A 84 3.41 -3.50 5.95
CA LEU A 84 3.64 -4.70 5.15
C LEU A 84 4.41 -5.80 5.91
N GLN A 85 5.35 -5.45 6.80
CA GLN A 85 6.19 -6.43 7.47
C GLN A 85 5.61 -6.96 8.78
N HIS A 86 4.82 -6.16 9.48
CA HIS A 86 4.50 -6.42 10.89
C HIS A 86 3.02 -6.33 11.23
N ASP A 87 2.16 -5.87 10.32
CA ASP A 87 0.73 -5.78 10.60
C ASP A 87 0.13 -7.18 10.79
N PRO A 88 -0.57 -7.45 11.91
CA PRO A 88 -1.17 -8.77 12.15
C PRO A 88 -2.24 -9.12 11.10
N ASP A 89 -2.88 -8.12 10.50
CA ASP A 89 -3.93 -8.33 9.52
C ASP A 89 -3.36 -8.50 8.12
N ARG A 90 -3.58 -9.68 7.52
CA ARG A 90 -3.09 -9.98 6.17
C ARG A 90 -3.65 -9.04 5.09
N GLN A 91 -4.87 -8.51 5.25
CA GLN A 91 -5.47 -7.61 4.24
C GLN A 91 -4.77 -6.25 4.28
N LEU A 92 -4.35 -5.79 5.46
CA LEU A 92 -3.52 -4.60 5.59
C LEU A 92 -2.13 -4.79 4.99
N ARG A 93 -1.51 -5.96 5.20
CA ARG A 93 -0.22 -6.28 4.54
C ARG A 93 -0.36 -6.30 3.01
N ILE A 94 -1.40 -6.93 2.46
CA ILE A 94 -1.71 -6.90 1.02
C ILE A 94 -1.85 -5.46 0.52
N LYS A 95 -2.67 -4.65 1.19
CA LYS A 95 -2.86 -3.23 0.82
C LYS A 95 -1.57 -2.44 0.89
N ALA A 96 -0.71 -2.70 1.88
CA ALA A 96 0.57 -2.02 2.00
C ALA A 96 1.50 -2.36 0.82
N ALA A 97 1.53 -3.62 0.36
CA ALA A 97 2.24 -3.98 -0.86
C ALA A 97 1.71 -3.24 -2.10
N GLU A 98 0.39 -3.13 -2.24
CA GLU A 98 -0.24 -2.34 -3.32
C GLU A 98 0.15 -0.87 -3.25
N MET A 99 0.19 -0.26 -2.06
CA MET A 99 0.58 1.15 -1.92
C MET A 99 2.06 1.35 -2.26
N LEU A 100 2.95 0.43 -1.87
CA LEU A 100 4.36 0.50 -2.25
C LEU A 100 4.54 0.39 -3.77
N ALA A 101 3.77 -0.44 -4.47
CA ALA A 101 3.79 -0.53 -5.93
C ALA A 101 3.52 0.82 -6.64
N LEU A 102 2.77 1.71 -5.99
CA LEU A 102 2.39 3.01 -6.53
C LEU A 102 3.40 4.12 -6.20
N HIS A 103 4.11 4.00 -5.08
CA HIS A 103 4.83 5.12 -4.48
C HIS A 103 6.31 4.89 -4.22
N SER A 104 6.77 3.64 -4.19
CA SER A 104 8.19 3.32 -3.97
C SER A 104 8.91 3.04 -5.29
N ASP A 105 10.24 2.88 -5.20
CA ASP A 105 11.10 2.49 -6.32
C ASP A 105 11.61 1.06 -6.14
N TRP A 106 11.94 0.40 -7.26
CA TRP A 106 12.70 -0.84 -7.23
C TRP A 106 14.21 -0.57 -7.11
N PRO A 107 14.94 -1.21 -6.18
CA PRO A 107 14.50 -2.27 -5.28
C PRO A 107 13.85 -1.77 -3.97
N ASP A 108 12.73 -2.38 -3.59
CA ASP A 108 12.11 -2.19 -2.28
C ASP A 108 12.32 -3.44 -1.40
N TYR A 109 12.99 -3.26 -0.27
CA TYR A 109 13.39 -4.37 0.60
C TYR A 109 12.20 -5.03 1.29
N ALA A 110 11.14 -4.28 1.61
CA ALA A 110 9.98 -4.81 2.31
C ALA A 110 9.14 -5.67 1.38
N LEU A 111 8.94 -5.24 0.12
CA LEU A 111 8.31 -6.05 -0.91
C LEU A 111 9.08 -7.36 -1.16
N ARG A 112 10.40 -7.30 -1.28
CA ARG A 112 11.22 -8.52 -1.43
C ARG A 112 11.09 -9.44 -0.22
N SER A 113 11.17 -8.90 0.99
CA SER A 113 11.04 -9.68 2.21
C SER A 113 9.66 -10.35 2.31
N ALA A 114 8.59 -9.64 1.96
CA ALA A 114 7.23 -10.16 1.97
C ALA A 114 7.04 -11.28 0.95
N LEU A 115 7.59 -11.13 -0.26
CA LEU A 115 7.56 -12.18 -1.29
C LEU A 115 8.25 -13.47 -0.82
N GLU A 116 9.38 -13.36 -0.14
CA GLU A 116 10.19 -14.51 0.24
C GLU A 116 9.75 -15.16 1.57
N ASN A 117 9.19 -14.37 2.49
CA ASN A 117 9.05 -14.78 3.90
C ASN A 117 7.69 -14.50 4.55
N ASP A 118 6.72 -13.84 3.89
CA ASP A 118 5.41 -13.67 4.51
C ASP A 118 4.72 -15.03 4.68
N PRO A 119 4.10 -15.32 5.85
CA PRO A 119 3.40 -16.58 6.06
C PRO A 119 2.10 -16.71 5.26
N ASP A 120 1.54 -15.59 4.77
CA ASP A 120 0.30 -15.58 4.00
C ASP A 120 0.56 -15.53 2.50
N ASN A 121 0.08 -16.57 1.79
CA ASN A 121 0.24 -16.66 0.34
C ASN A 121 -0.31 -15.41 -0.38
N GLY A 122 -1.43 -14.84 0.08
CA GLY A 122 -2.03 -13.65 -0.53
C GLY A 122 -1.10 -12.46 -0.48
N VAL A 123 -0.36 -12.28 0.62
CA VAL A 123 0.67 -11.25 0.75
C VAL A 123 1.85 -11.53 -0.19
N CYS A 124 2.32 -12.77 -0.30
CA CYS A 124 3.37 -13.13 -1.26
C CYS A 124 2.97 -12.82 -2.71
N PHE A 125 1.72 -13.11 -3.09
CA PHE A 125 1.17 -12.77 -4.40
C PHE A 125 1.10 -11.25 -4.62
N ALA A 126 0.62 -10.49 -3.63
CA ALA A 126 0.58 -9.03 -3.70
C ALA A 126 1.98 -8.41 -3.82
N ALA A 127 2.96 -8.94 -3.08
CA ALA A 127 4.36 -8.51 -3.17
C ALA A 127 4.96 -8.83 -4.55
N CYS A 128 4.72 -10.03 -5.08
CA CYS A 128 5.13 -10.38 -6.45
C CYS A 128 4.53 -9.43 -7.49
N GLN A 129 3.24 -9.14 -7.40
CA GLN A 129 2.56 -8.18 -8.25
C GLN A 129 3.23 -6.81 -8.18
N ALA A 130 3.40 -6.27 -6.97
CA ALA A 130 3.99 -4.96 -6.73
C ALA A 130 5.40 -4.86 -7.34
N ILE A 131 6.24 -5.87 -7.16
CA ILE A 131 7.59 -5.91 -7.73
C ILE A 131 7.55 -5.88 -9.26
N LEU A 132 6.66 -6.67 -9.88
CA LEU A 132 6.51 -6.68 -11.34
C LEU A 132 6.00 -5.34 -11.88
N GLU A 133 5.10 -4.66 -11.15
CA GLU A 133 4.64 -3.31 -11.48
C GLU A 133 5.77 -2.28 -11.42
N LEU A 134 6.58 -2.29 -10.36
CA LEU A 134 7.76 -1.41 -10.22
C LEU A 134 8.82 -1.68 -11.30
N LEU A 135 8.92 -2.92 -11.79
CA LEU A 135 9.78 -3.29 -12.91
C LEU A 135 9.19 -2.91 -14.28
N GLY A 136 8.03 -2.26 -14.31
CA GLY A 136 7.37 -1.78 -15.53
C GLY A 136 6.77 -2.90 -16.38
N ILE A 137 6.42 -4.03 -15.77
CA ILE A 137 5.76 -5.12 -16.49
C ILE A 137 4.29 -4.74 -16.74
N PRO A 138 3.78 -4.87 -17.98
CA PRO A 138 2.38 -4.54 -18.28
C PRO A 138 1.39 -5.36 -17.44
N ARG A 139 0.37 -4.68 -16.88
CA ARG A 139 -0.65 -5.28 -15.99
C ARG A 139 -1.32 -6.54 -16.55
N MET A 140 -1.57 -6.61 -17.86
CA MET A 140 -2.13 -7.81 -18.49
C MET A 140 -1.22 -9.03 -18.32
N ILE A 141 0.09 -8.86 -18.53
CA ILE A 141 1.07 -9.94 -18.40
C ILE A 141 1.18 -10.35 -16.93
N ILE A 142 1.22 -9.39 -16.01
CA ILE A 142 1.23 -9.66 -14.57
C ILE A 142 0.02 -10.51 -14.18
N ARG A 143 -1.19 -10.10 -14.57
CA ARG A 143 -2.42 -10.82 -14.27
C ARG A 143 -2.38 -12.27 -14.77
N ASP A 144 -1.96 -12.47 -16.02
CA ASP A 144 -1.95 -13.79 -16.65
C ASP A 144 -0.89 -14.71 -15.99
N GLU A 145 0.29 -14.18 -15.65
CA GLU A 145 1.36 -14.91 -14.97
C GLU A 145 1.00 -15.28 -13.53
N LEU A 146 0.42 -14.34 -12.76
CA LEU A 146 -0.02 -14.60 -11.39
C LEU A 146 -1.18 -15.59 -11.34
N ALA A 147 -2.13 -15.51 -12.28
CA ALA A 147 -3.18 -16.51 -12.42
C ALA A 147 -2.61 -17.91 -12.69
N ARG A 148 -1.57 -18.02 -13.53
CA ARG A 148 -0.90 -19.30 -13.78
C ARG A 148 -0.22 -19.84 -12.53
N LEU A 149 0.50 -19.01 -11.76
CA LEU A 149 1.12 -19.44 -10.50
C LEU A 149 0.08 -19.89 -9.49
N TYR A 150 -1.01 -19.12 -9.35
CA TYR A 150 -2.11 -19.43 -8.44
C TYR A 150 -2.80 -20.76 -8.76
N THR A 151 -3.17 -20.97 -10.03
CA THR A 151 -3.78 -22.24 -10.49
C THR A 151 -2.85 -23.44 -10.36
N SER A 152 -1.53 -23.21 -10.37
CA SER A 152 -0.51 -24.26 -10.17
C SER A 152 -0.26 -24.57 -8.69
N GLY A 153 -0.86 -23.81 -7.75
CA GLY A 153 -0.59 -23.93 -6.32
C GLY A 153 0.85 -23.58 -5.92
N ILE A 154 1.58 -22.85 -6.77
CA ILE A 154 2.96 -22.45 -6.53
C ILE A 154 2.97 -21.09 -5.86
N MET A 155 3.60 -21.00 -4.68
CA MET A 155 3.87 -19.74 -4.02
C MET A 155 4.93 -18.97 -4.82
N PRO A 156 4.67 -17.71 -5.22
CA PRO A 156 5.61 -16.94 -6.03
C PRO A 156 6.92 -16.72 -5.26
N ARG A 157 8.05 -16.74 -5.98
CA ARG A 157 9.38 -16.42 -5.45
C ARG A 157 10.12 -15.45 -6.37
N MET A 158 11.28 -14.96 -5.93
CA MET A 158 12.13 -14.11 -6.76
C MET A 158 12.55 -14.75 -8.10
N ASP A 159 12.67 -16.08 -8.15
CA ASP A 159 12.93 -16.81 -9.40
C ASP A 159 11.78 -16.66 -10.40
N ASP A 160 10.53 -16.59 -9.93
CA ASP A 160 9.38 -16.34 -10.79
C ASP A 160 9.38 -14.92 -11.33
N VAL A 161 9.70 -13.93 -10.48
CA VAL A 161 9.86 -12.53 -10.90
C VAL A 161 10.90 -12.44 -12.03
N LYS A 162 12.08 -13.05 -11.83
CA LYS A 162 13.14 -13.08 -12.82
C LYS A 162 12.69 -13.74 -14.13
N ARG A 163 12.07 -14.92 -14.05
CA ARG A 163 11.54 -15.65 -15.20
C ARG A 163 10.52 -14.83 -15.99
N ILE A 164 9.61 -14.14 -15.31
CA ILE A 164 8.60 -13.28 -15.95
C ILE A 164 9.28 -12.13 -16.69
N VAL A 165 10.19 -11.42 -16.03
CA VAL A 165 10.92 -10.28 -16.61
C VAL A 165 11.71 -10.71 -17.85
N ASP A 166 12.40 -11.85 -17.78
CA ASP A 166 13.20 -12.38 -18.89
C ASP A 166 12.32 -12.81 -20.07
N SER A 167 11.16 -13.42 -19.81
CA SER A 167 10.17 -13.76 -20.83
C SER A 167 9.64 -12.52 -21.56
N VAL A 168 9.32 -11.45 -20.82
CA VAL A 168 8.83 -10.19 -21.41
C VAL A 168 9.91 -9.52 -22.25
N LYS A 169 11.18 -9.52 -21.81
CA LYS A 169 12.29 -8.96 -22.57
C LYS A 169 12.55 -9.72 -23.87
N SER A 170 12.42 -11.04 -23.85
CA SER A 170 12.65 -11.91 -25.01
C SER A 170 11.58 -11.77 -26.10
N ASN A 171 10.35 -11.39 -25.71
CA ASN A 171 9.22 -11.23 -26.63
C ASN A 171 9.06 -9.81 -27.20
N ARG A 172 9.96 -8.87 -26.88
CA ARG A 172 9.92 -7.53 -27.49
C ARG A 172 10.56 -7.60 -28.89
N PRO A 173 9.88 -7.14 -29.95
CA PRO A 173 10.50 -7.00 -31.26
C PRO A 173 11.72 -6.06 -31.16
N PRO A 174 12.80 -6.31 -31.93
CA PRO A 174 13.93 -5.40 -31.98
C PRO A 174 13.44 -4.00 -32.40
N ARG A 175 13.87 -2.98 -31.64
CA ARG A 175 13.56 -1.57 -31.93
C ARG A 175 14.40 -1.05 -33.09
#